data_AF-A0A914PFS3-F1
#
_entry.id   AF-A0A914PFS3-F1
#
_cell.length_a   1.000
_cell.length_b   1.000
_cell.length_c   1.000
_cell.angle_alpha   90.00
_cell.angle_beta   90.00
_cell.angle_gamma   90.00
#
_symmetry.space_group_name_H-M   'P 1'
#
loop_
_entity.id
_entity.type
_entity.pdbx_description
1 polymer ?
#
loop_
_entity_poly.entity_id
_entity_poly.type
_entity_poly.pdbx_seq_one_letter_code
_entity_poly.pdbx_strand_id
1 'polypeptide(L)'
;MCFSLQKPLNQKLRQELLTLLTPAFVHELCEELKKFFRHDRQHNRYLTYSQIRVLRGQLWNLKEALEADEPPAEWVKREPILASRRFRHTPPANGTFEDCFRRLPADYSHRVCC
;
A
#
# COMPACT_ATOMS: atom_id res chain seq x y z
N MET A 1 -8.62 -26.06 -5.98
CA MET A 1 -7.28 -25.43 -6.03
C MET A 1 -7.25 -24.48 -7.23
N CYS A 2 -7.03 -23.18 -7.03
CA CYS A 2 -6.95 -22.21 -8.13
C CYS A 2 -5.55 -22.22 -8.76
N PHE A 3 -5.38 -22.98 -9.84
CA PHE A 3 -4.11 -23.07 -10.59
C PHE A 3 -3.66 -21.73 -11.22
N SER A 4 -4.53 -20.72 -11.30
CA SER A 4 -4.20 -19.41 -11.88
C SER A 4 -3.30 -18.54 -11.01
N LEU A 5 -3.32 -18.70 -9.68
CA LEU A 5 -2.55 -17.85 -8.75
C LEU A 5 -1.08 -18.24 -8.65
N GLN A 6 -0.69 -19.40 -9.20
CA GLN A 6 0.68 -19.91 -9.18
C GLN A 6 1.53 -19.39 -10.35
N LYS A 7 0.93 -18.74 -11.34
CA LYS A 7 1.65 -18.15 -12.47
C LYS A 7 1.92 -16.66 -12.23
N PRO A 8 3.07 -16.13 -12.67
CA PRO A 8 3.31 -14.69 -12.67
C PRO A 8 2.19 -13.93 -13.39
N LEU A 9 2.00 -12.67 -13.00
CA LEU A 9 1.01 -11.81 -13.64
C LEU A 9 1.33 -11.62 -15.13
N ASN A 10 0.31 -11.39 -15.94
CA ASN A 10 0.51 -11.00 -17.33
C ASN A 10 1.50 -9.82 -17.43
N GLN A 11 2.54 -9.94 -18.26
CA GLN A 11 3.64 -8.97 -18.32
C GLN A 11 3.18 -7.55 -18.72
N LYS A 12 2.19 -7.43 -19.60
CA LYS A 12 1.62 -6.11 -19.97
C LYS A 12 0.97 -5.47 -18.76
N LEU A 13 0.10 -6.21 -18.06
CA LEU A 13 -0.55 -5.72 -16.85
C LEU A 13 0.46 -5.38 -15.74
N ARG A 14 1.48 -6.22 -15.55
CA ARG A 14 2.57 -5.96 -14.60
C ARG A 14 3.26 -4.63 -14.88
N GLN A 15 3.63 -4.38 -16.13
CA GLN A 15 4.30 -3.14 -16.52
C GLN A 15 3.40 -1.91 -16.35
N GLU A 16 2.11 -2.02 -16.68
CA GLU A 16 1.12 -0.97 -16.46
C GLU A 16 0.98 -0.63 -14.97
N LEU A 17 0.87 -1.65 -14.11
CA LEU A 17 0.77 -1.48 -12.66
C LEU A 17 2.05 -0.87 -12.07
N LEU A 18 3.24 -1.32 -12.50
CA LEU A 18 4.52 -0.75 -12.04
C LEU A 18 4.66 0.73 -12.41
N THR A 19 4.17 1.11 -13.59
CA THR A 19 4.18 2.51 -14.05
C THR A 19 3.19 3.36 -13.26
N LEU A 20 2.06 2.78 -12.84
CA LEU A 20 1.05 3.46 -12.04
C LEU A 20 1.47 3.64 -10.58
N LEU A 21 2.10 2.62 -9.97
CA LEU A 21 2.49 2.59 -8.55
C LEU A 21 3.71 3.47 -8.25
N THR A 22 3.60 4.76 -8.56
CA THR A 22 4.55 5.81 -8.15
C THR A 22 4.21 6.35 -6.77
N PRO A 23 5.18 6.93 -6.03
CA PRO A 23 4.88 7.56 -4.75
C PRO A 23 3.88 8.71 -4.83
N ALA A 24 3.89 9.47 -5.93
CA ALA A 24 2.93 10.53 -6.21
C ALA A 24 1.51 9.98 -6.31
N PHE A 25 1.30 8.97 -7.16
CA PHE A 25 0.00 8.32 -7.31
C PHE A 25 -0.51 7.74 -5.98
N VAL A 26 0.33 7.00 -5.25
CA VAL A 26 -0.06 6.41 -3.95
C VAL A 26 -0.42 7.50 -2.93
N HIS A 27 0.29 8.63 -2.94
CA HIS A 27 -0.03 9.75 -2.08
C HIS A 27 -1.40 10.37 -2.44
N GLU A 28 -1.63 10.67 -3.71
CA GLU A 28 -2.87 11.26 -4.20
C GLU A 28 -4.08 10.38 -3.91
N LEU A 29 -4.00 9.08 -4.24
CA LEU A 29 -5.02 8.09 -3.91
C LEU A 29 -5.36 8.10 -2.41
N CYS A 30 -4.34 8.13 -1.55
CA CYS A 30 -4.56 8.17 -0.10
C CYS A 30 -5.22 9.48 0.36
N GLU A 31 -4.86 10.63 -0.23
CA GLU A 31 -5.47 11.92 0.11
C GLU A 31 -6.91 12.03 -0.38
N GLU A 32 -7.23 11.46 -1.55
CA GLU A 32 -8.60 11.35 -2.06
C GLU A 32 -9.47 10.48 -1.17
N LEU A 33 -8.98 9.31 -0.74
CA LEU A 33 -9.70 8.45 0.20
C LEU A 33 -9.93 9.13 1.55
N LYS A 34 -8.96 9.89 2.07
CA LYS A 34 -9.15 10.70 3.27
C LYS A 34 -10.22 11.77 3.07
N LYS A 35 -10.21 12.47 1.95
CA LYS A 35 -11.25 13.46 1.61
C LYS A 35 -12.63 12.79 1.60
N PHE A 36 -12.72 11.64 0.93
CA PHE A 36 -13.94 10.86 0.84
C PHE A 36 -14.48 10.43 2.22
N PHE A 37 -13.63 9.83 3.08
CA PHE A 37 -14.04 9.37 4.41
C PHE A 37 -14.47 10.49 5.35
N ARG A 38 -14.07 11.76 5.12
CA ARG A 38 -14.51 12.90 5.93
C ARG A 38 -15.97 13.30 5.70
N HIS A 39 -16.61 12.80 4.65
CA HIS A 39 -18.04 13.06 4.42
C HIS A 39 -18.95 12.30 5.39
N ASP A 40 -18.46 11.22 5.99
CA ASP A 40 -19.19 10.48 7.02
C ASP A 40 -19.25 11.29 8.33
N ARG A 41 -20.45 11.44 8.89
CA ARG A 41 -20.66 12.10 10.20
C ARG A 41 -20.01 11.35 11.36
N GLN A 42 -19.81 10.03 11.22
CA GLN A 42 -19.13 9.19 12.21
C GLN A 42 -17.62 9.04 11.92
N HIS A 43 -17.06 9.89 11.04
CA HIS A 43 -15.65 9.86 10.68
C HIS A 43 -14.72 9.91 11.89
N ASN A 44 -13.91 8.86 12.07
CA ASN A 44 -12.83 8.83 13.03
C ASN A 44 -11.48 9.01 12.32
N ARG A 45 -10.87 10.20 12.50
CA ARG A 45 -9.58 10.55 11.87
C ARG A 45 -8.44 9.58 12.20
N TYR A 46 -8.45 8.97 13.39
CA TYR A 46 -7.41 8.03 13.82
C TYR A 46 -7.60 6.66 13.16
N LEU A 47 -8.86 6.24 12.98
CA LEU A 47 -9.18 5.04 12.23
C LEU A 47 -8.79 5.21 10.76
N THR A 48 -9.16 6.33 10.13
CA THR A 48 -8.74 6.66 8.77
C THR A 48 -7.22 6.71 8.64
N TYR A 49 -6.52 7.35 9.59
CA TYR A 49 -5.06 7.36 9.60
C TYR A 49 -4.48 5.94 9.62
N SER A 50 -5.04 5.06 10.44
CA SER A 50 -4.62 3.65 10.54
C SER A 50 -4.91 2.87 9.26
N GLN A 51 -6.10 3.02 8.67
CA GLN A 51 -6.48 2.40 7.39
C GLN A 51 -5.56 2.85 6.24
N ILE A 52 -5.22 4.14 6.18
CA ILE A 52 -4.32 4.68 5.16
C ILE A 52 -2.89 4.13 5.31
N ARG A 53 -2.44 3.83 6.54
CA ARG A 53 -1.14 3.16 6.76
C ARG A 53 -1.16 1.71 6.26
N VAL A 54 -2.26 1.00 6.45
CA VAL A 54 -2.46 -0.36 5.93
C VAL A 54 -2.47 -0.33 4.40
N LEU A 55 -3.33 0.48 3.79
CA LEU A 55 -3.44 0.57 2.32
C LEU A 55 -2.09 0.86 1.67
N ARG A 56 -1.36 1.84 2.18
CA ARG A 56 -0.02 2.17 1.66
C ARG A 56 0.96 1.01 1.81
N GLY A 57 0.89 0.27 2.92
CA GLY A 57 1.73 -0.91 3.13
C GLY A 57 1.41 -2.03 2.15
N GLN A 58 0.13 -2.27 1.87
CA GLN A 58 -0.31 -3.26 0.87
C GLN A 58 0.15 -2.87 -0.54
N LEU A 59 0.03 -1.58 -0.91
CA LEU A 59 0.51 -1.09 -2.21
C LEU A 59 2.04 -1.20 -2.35
N TRP A 60 2.79 -1.01 -1.25
CA TRP A 60 4.23 -1.24 -1.24
C TRP A 60 4.56 -2.73 -1.43
N ASN A 61 3.92 -3.64 -0.68
CA ASN A 61 4.12 -5.07 -0.87
C ASN A 61 3.79 -5.51 -2.30
N LEU A 62 2.70 -4.98 -2.88
CA LEU A 62 2.33 -5.24 -4.27
C LEU A 62 3.40 -4.75 -5.23
N LYS A 63 3.93 -3.53 -5.06
CA LYS A 63 5.00 -2.98 -5.92
C LYS A 63 6.22 -3.88 -5.92
N GLU A 64 6.73 -4.25 -4.75
CA GLU A 64 7.91 -5.11 -4.66
C GLU A 64 7.65 -6.53 -5.22
N ALA A 65 6.45 -7.07 -5.03
CA ALA A 65 6.09 -8.37 -5.57
C ALA A 65 6.02 -8.35 -7.10
N LEU A 66 5.49 -7.26 -7.67
CA LEU A 66 5.52 -7.02 -9.10
C LEU A 66 6.96 -6.85 -9.58
N GLU A 67 7.81 -6.08 -8.91
CA GLU A 67 9.23 -5.91 -9.27
C GLU A 67 9.97 -7.25 -9.30
N ALA A 68 9.70 -8.13 -8.33
CA ALA A 68 10.25 -9.48 -8.23
C ALA A 68 9.63 -10.52 -9.20
N ASP A 69 8.61 -10.12 -9.98
CA ASP A 69 7.85 -11.02 -10.88
C ASP A 69 7.25 -12.24 -10.15
N GLU A 70 6.87 -12.05 -8.89
CA GLU A 70 6.27 -13.09 -8.07
C GLU A 70 4.85 -13.42 -8.54
N PRO A 71 4.40 -14.69 -8.41
CA PRO A 71 3.01 -15.03 -8.69
C PRO A 71 2.09 -14.58 -7.53
N PRO A 72 0.79 -14.34 -7.78
CA PRO A 72 -0.15 -13.88 -6.75
C PRO A 72 -0.23 -14.74 -5.49
N ALA A 73 0.03 -16.05 -5.61
CA ALA A 73 0.10 -16.96 -4.47
C ALA A 73 1.23 -16.64 -3.48
N GLU A 74 2.31 -16.00 -3.93
CA GLU A 74 3.39 -15.54 -3.04
C GLU A 74 3.11 -14.15 -2.46
N TRP A 75 2.36 -13.29 -3.16
CA TRP A 75 2.06 -11.93 -2.69
C TRP A 75 1.37 -11.94 -1.32
N VAL A 76 0.42 -12.87 -1.14
CA VAL A 76 -0.36 -13.02 0.10
C VAL A 76 0.46 -13.56 1.27
N LYS A 77 1.65 -14.13 1.00
CA LYS A 77 2.56 -14.64 2.03
C LYS A 77 3.54 -13.58 2.52
N ARG A 78 3.67 -12.44 1.81
CA ARG A 78 4.53 -11.35 2.23
C ARG A 78 4.08 -10.81 3.59
N GLU A 79 5.05 -10.53 4.44
CA GLU A 79 4.80 -9.99 5.77
C GLU A 79 3.97 -8.70 5.70
N PRO A 80 2.87 -8.60 6.47
CA PRO A 80 2.08 -7.39 6.50
C PRO A 80 2.88 -6.22 7.07
N ILE A 81 2.88 -5.11 6.33
CA ILE A 81 3.54 -3.87 6.74
C ILE A 81 2.54 -2.72 6.85
N LEU A 82 2.90 -1.74 7.67
CA LEU A 82 2.28 -0.43 7.73
C LEU A 82 3.25 0.58 7.13
N ALA A 83 2.74 1.52 6.32
CA ALA A 83 3.57 2.55 5.72
C ALA A 83 3.09 3.95 6.08
N SER A 84 3.95 4.76 6.70
CA SER A 84 3.70 6.18 7.01
C SER A 84 4.54 7.10 6.12
N ARG A 85 3.98 8.24 5.71
CA ARG A 85 4.74 9.24 4.92
C ARG A 85 5.92 9.84 5.67
N ARG A 86 6.99 10.17 4.93
CA ARG A 86 8.20 10.88 5.40
C ARG A 86 8.18 12.38 5.08
N PHE A 87 7.17 12.86 4.36
CA PHE A 87 7.01 14.25 3.93
C PHE A 87 5.72 14.88 4.49
N ARG A 88 5.64 16.22 4.49
CA ARG A 88 4.51 16.99 5.06
C ARG A 88 3.35 17.23 4.10
N HIS A 89 3.63 17.62 2.86
CA HIS A 89 2.60 17.99 1.89
C HIS A 89 2.73 17.13 0.64
N THR A 90 3.78 17.35 -0.14
CA THR A 90 3.99 16.66 -1.42
C THR A 90 5.17 15.70 -1.33
N PRO A 91 5.11 14.51 -1.97
CA PRO A 91 6.28 13.65 -2.09
C PRO A 91 7.37 14.31 -2.94
N PRO A 92 8.65 13.99 -2.71
CA PRO A 92 9.74 14.39 -3.60
C PRO A 92 9.47 13.92 -5.05
N ALA A 93 9.69 14.81 -6.03
CA ALA A 93 9.35 14.55 -7.45
C ALA A 93 10.01 13.27 -8.01
N ASN A 94 11.24 12.98 -7.62
CA ASN A 94 12.00 11.80 -8.04
C ASN A 94 12.26 10.82 -6.89
N GLY A 95 11.44 10.89 -5.83
CA GLY A 95 11.61 10.02 -4.67
C GLY A 95 11.22 8.58 -4.99
N THR A 96 11.94 7.63 -4.42
CA THR A 96 11.56 6.22 -4.36
C THR A 96 10.49 5.99 -3.27
N PHE A 97 10.00 4.76 -3.13
CA PHE A 97 9.09 4.42 -2.02
C PHE A 97 9.77 4.60 -0.66
N GLU A 98 11.05 4.27 -0.58
CA GLU A 98 11.91 4.36 0.61
C GLU A 98 12.15 5.82 1.03
N ASP A 99 12.28 6.71 0.05
CA ASP A 99 12.40 8.16 0.29
C ASP A 99 11.07 8.73 0.82
N CYS A 100 9.96 8.30 0.21
CA CYS A 100 8.64 8.86 0.45
C CYS A 100 7.96 8.30 1.70
N PHE A 101 8.21 7.04 2.03
CA PHE A 101 7.46 6.27 3.00
C PHE A 101 8.38 5.52 3.95
N ARG A 102 7.96 5.41 5.21
CA ARG A 102 8.59 4.60 6.25
C ARG A 102 7.81 3.31 6.38
N ARG A 103 8.47 2.19 6.09
CA ARG A 103 8.03 0.83 6.37
C ARG A 103 8.09 0.56 7.87
N LEU A 104 7.02 0.00 8.41
CA LEU A 104 6.87 -0.41 9.81
C LEU A 104 6.25 -1.81 9.80
N PRO A 105 6.68 -2.74 10.67
CA PRO A 105 6.01 -4.01 10.82
C PRO A 105 4.56 -3.78 11.27
N ALA A 106 3.63 -4.59 10.78
CA ALA A 106 2.29 -4.62 11.34
C ALA A 106 2.32 -5.39 12.66
N ASP A 107 2.58 -4.67 13.75
CA ASP A 107 2.54 -5.25 15.08
C ASP A 107 1.09 -5.42 15.56
N TYR A 108 0.71 -6.68 15.79
CA TYR A 108 -0.60 -7.07 16.31
C TYR A 108 -0.54 -7.52 17.77
N SER A 109 0.65 -7.57 18.38
CA SER A 109 0.88 -8.18 19.70
C SER A 109 0.15 -7.47 20.85
N HIS A 110 -0.22 -6.20 20.68
CA HIS A 110 -0.96 -5.41 21.67
C HIS A 110 -2.44 -5.18 21.32
N ARG A 111 -2.99 -5.89 20.32
CA ARG A 111 -4.43 -5.81 20.03
C ARG A 111 -5.19 -6.73 20.98
N VAL A 112 -5.79 -6.15 22.01
CA VAL A 112 -6.87 -6.79 22.76
C VAL A 112 -7.98 -7.07 21.74
N CYS A 113 -8.26 -8.35 21.49
CA CYS A 113 -9.39 -8.75 20.64
C CYS A 113 -10.66 -8.17 21.28
N CYS A 114 -11.45 -7.43 20.50
CA CYS A 114 -12.76 -6.97 20.92
C CYS A 114 -13.73 -8.15 21.01
#